data_AF-A0A9X7Q5G7-F1
#
_entry.id   AF-A0A9X7Q5G7-F1
#
_cell.length_a   1.000
_cell.length_b   1.000
_cell.length_c   1.000
_cell.angle_alpha   90.00
_cell.angle_beta   90.00
_cell.angle_gamma   90.00
#
_symmetry.space_group_name_H-M   'P 1'
#
loop_
_entity.id
_entity.type
_entity.pdbx_description
1 polymer ?
#
loop_
_entity_poly.entity_id
_entity_poly.type
_entity_poly.pdbx_seq_one_letter_code
_entity_poly.pdbx_strand_id
1 'polypeptide(L)'
;MHALAPYLFRCYNPHAAKEQRYSALSNIKEHDLLDILYSFIEQYNDGYIISEQTKQVFRFNEVIRDDNNREIYGWFESGYYGTKTDIINIDTGNVDFEKTKNNAEIIRYYIHFYIPRDVNEGMAFLHTYRGDGIKTLFMNLFSEYFKRVTNLVIQMNPLAYDKAIEKWMDAIAKEIKVTKFQGVKDVAEQARKLGHNEQELVIKPPRNSGLGRLRDYFSRDSEQYQLVEILKEYGETVKTVVELGDGRKRTFRIGTTAKGAVCEIIFDEEQVVFNDGMPEIRSLNKLVDSIIIEYIQLLYRGVAIRRA
;
A
#
# COMPACT_ATOMS: atom_id res chain seq x y z
N MET A 1 4.92 -10.66 5.95
CA MET A 1 3.63 -9.98 6.19
C MET A 1 3.17 -9.35 4.89
N HIS A 2 1.99 -9.73 4.41
CA HIS A 2 1.36 -9.17 3.22
C HIS A 2 0.24 -8.22 3.64
N ALA A 3 0.13 -7.08 2.97
CA ALA A 3 -0.93 -6.11 3.22
C ALA A 3 -1.31 -5.35 1.96
N LEU A 4 -2.54 -4.85 1.90
CA LEU A 4 -3.02 -3.99 0.84
C LEU A 4 -3.20 -2.57 1.37
N ALA A 5 -2.64 -1.60 0.66
CA ALA A 5 -2.77 -0.19 0.96
C ALA A 5 -3.72 0.47 -0.05
N PRO A 6 -4.88 0.98 0.39
CA PRO A 6 -5.81 1.71 -0.47
C PRO A 6 -5.42 3.19 -0.63
N TYR A 7 -5.58 3.71 -1.85
CA TYR A 7 -5.25 5.06 -2.27
C TYR A 7 -6.34 5.66 -3.17
N LEU A 8 -6.37 6.98 -3.27
CA LEU A 8 -7.21 7.77 -4.17
C LEU A 8 -6.39 8.41 -5.28
N PHE A 9 -6.78 8.13 -6.52
CA PHE A 9 -6.37 8.92 -7.68
C PHE A 9 -7.20 10.19 -7.78
N ARG A 10 -6.52 11.31 -8.00
CA ARG A 10 -7.13 12.58 -8.41
C ARG A 10 -6.25 13.28 -9.44
N CYS A 11 -6.87 13.87 -10.46
CA CYS A 11 -6.15 14.69 -11.42
C CYS A 11 -6.24 16.16 -11.00
N TYR A 12 -5.11 16.76 -10.64
CA TYR A 12 -5.05 18.16 -10.21
C TYR A 12 -4.68 19.08 -11.36
N ASN A 13 -5.52 20.08 -11.60
CA ASN A 13 -5.27 21.17 -12.54
C ASN A 13 -5.01 22.48 -11.78
N PRO A 14 -3.76 22.94 -11.65
CA PRO A 14 -3.44 24.18 -10.94
C PRO A 14 -4.00 25.44 -11.61
N HIS A 15 -4.28 25.38 -12.92
CA HIS A 15 -4.72 26.52 -13.72
C HIS A 15 -6.25 26.68 -13.76
N ALA A 16 -7.01 25.73 -13.22
CA ALA A 16 -8.47 25.82 -13.16
C ALA A 16 -8.94 26.65 -11.96
N ALA A 17 -10.16 27.19 -12.06
CA ALA A 17 -10.86 27.81 -10.94
C ALA A 17 -10.92 26.84 -9.74
N LYS A 18 -10.90 27.37 -8.52
CA LYS A 18 -10.75 26.57 -7.28
C LYS A 18 -11.73 25.39 -7.19
N GLU A 19 -12.95 25.57 -7.68
CA GLU A 19 -14.03 24.57 -7.67
C GLU A 19 -13.89 23.51 -8.78
N GLN A 20 -13.07 23.76 -9.79
CA GLN A 20 -12.84 22.91 -10.97
C GLN A 20 -11.41 22.38 -11.04
N ARG A 21 -10.64 22.48 -9.94
CA ARG A 21 -9.25 22.01 -9.90
C ARG A 21 -9.10 20.49 -10.04
N TYR A 22 -10.19 19.74 -9.93
CA TYR A 22 -10.18 18.30 -10.13
C TYR A 22 -11.08 17.92 -11.29
N SER A 23 -10.48 17.30 -12.31
CA SER A 23 -11.19 16.82 -13.51
C SER A 23 -11.90 15.49 -13.22
N ALA A 24 -13.00 15.23 -13.93
CA ALA A 24 -13.57 13.89 -13.99
C ALA A 24 -12.55 12.93 -14.59
N LEU A 25 -12.36 11.76 -13.98
CA LEU A 25 -11.34 10.80 -14.39
C LEU A 25 -11.69 10.08 -15.69
N SER A 26 -12.97 10.05 -16.08
CA SER A 26 -13.42 9.62 -17.41
C SER A 26 -13.15 10.66 -18.51
N ASN A 27 -12.79 11.90 -18.15
CA ASN A 27 -12.56 12.98 -19.11
C ASN A 27 -11.52 13.99 -18.59
N ILE A 28 -10.26 13.59 -18.69
CA ILE A 28 -9.07 14.41 -18.41
C ILE A 28 -8.57 14.96 -19.74
N LYS A 29 -9.04 16.14 -20.13
CA LYS A 29 -8.74 16.74 -21.45
C LYS A 29 -9.00 15.75 -22.59
N GLU A 30 -10.21 15.19 -22.65
CA GLU A 30 -10.64 14.22 -23.67
C GLU A 30 -9.98 12.84 -23.57
N HIS A 31 -9.24 12.57 -22.49
CA HIS A 31 -8.69 11.24 -22.20
C HIS A 31 -9.37 10.59 -20.98
N ASP A 32 -9.57 9.28 -21.03
CA ASP A 32 -10.04 8.48 -19.90
C ASP A 32 -8.84 7.94 -19.09
N LEU A 33 -8.84 8.11 -17.77
CA LEU A 33 -7.75 7.63 -16.91
C LEU A 33 -7.59 6.11 -16.96
N LEU A 34 -8.68 5.35 -17.12
CA LEU A 34 -8.60 3.89 -17.26
C LEU A 34 -7.81 3.51 -18.52
N ASP A 35 -8.06 4.21 -19.63
CA ASP A 35 -7.35 4.00 -20.89
C ASP A 35 -5.89 4.43 -20.80
N ILE A 36 -5.60 5.56 -20.15
CA ILE A 36 -4.22 6.01 -19.89
C ILE A 36 -3.47 4.97 -19.03
N LEU A 37 -4.10 4.46 -17.97
CA LEU A 37 -3.51 3.43 -17.09
C LEU A 37 -3.20 2.15 -17.86
N TYR A 38 -4.16 1.67 -18.66
CA TYR A 38 -3.98 0.46 -19.45
C TYR A 38 -2.87 0.64 -20.48
N SER A 39 -2.88 1.75 -21.22
CA SER A 39 -1.85 2.09 -22.20
C SER A 39 -0.45 2.22 -21.58
N PHE A 40 -0.37 2.74 -20.35
CA PHE A 40 0.86 2.78 -19.57
C PHE A 40 1.34 1.36 -19.25
N ILE A 41 0.46 0.51 -18.71
CA ILE A 41 0.81 -0.86 -18.30
C ILE A 41 1.33 -1.68 -19.48
N GLU A 42 0.71 -1.55 -20.66
CA GLU A 42 1.11 -2.27 -21.87
C GLU A 42 2.56 -1.95 -22.29
N GLN A 43 3.09 -0.77 -21.99
CA GLN A 43 4.49 -0.41 -22.29
C GLN A 43 5.52 -1.21 -21.49
N TYR A 44 5.08 -1.88 -20.42
CA TYR A 44 5.93 -2.53 -19.43
C TYR A 44 5.56 -4.01 -19.23
N ASN A 45 4.82 -4.63 -20.17
CA ASN A 45 4.34 -6.01 -20.09
C ASN A 45 5.23 -7.02 -20.88
N ASP A 46 5.93 -6.58 -21.93
CA ASP A 46 6.66 -7.47 -22.84
C ASP A 46 7.96 -8.08 -22.26
N GLY A 47 8.38 -7.64 -21.07
CA GLY A 47 9.58 -8.14 -20.41
C GLY A 47 10.01 -7.28 -19.23
N TYR A 48 11.07 -7.72 -18.54
CA TYR A 48 11.65 -6.97 -17.44
C TYR A 48 12.40 -5.73 -17.95
N ILE A 49 12.04 -4.57 -17.42
CA ILE A 49 12.75 -3.32 -17.63
C ILE A 49 13.81 -3.15 -16.55
N ILE A 50 15.03 -2.83 -16.97
CA ILE A 50 16.17 -2.61 -16.08
C ILE A 50 16.42 -1.10 -15.96
N SER A 51 16.28 -0.58 -14.75
CA SER A 51 16.64 0.79 -14.40
C SER A 51 18.03 0.81 -13.77
N GLU A 52 19.02 1.24 -14.57
CA GLU A 52 20.41 1.36 -14.12
C GLU A 52 20.60 2.40 -13.00
N GLN A 53 19.80 3.47 -13.03
CA GLN A 53 19.89 4.56 -12.06
C GLN A 53 19.43 4.12 -10.66
N THR A 54 18.36 3.33 -10.59
CA THR A 54 17.78 2.88 -9.32
C THR A 54 18.17 1.46 -8.94
N LYS A 55 18.93 0.76 -9.81
CA LYS A 55 19.26 -0.66 -9.68
C LYS A 55 18.03 -1.55 -9.46
N GLN A 56 16.94 -1.19 -10.13
CA GLN A 56 15.66 -1.88 -10.08
C GLN A 56 15.39 -2.60 -11.39
N VAL A 57 14.68 -3.72 -11.28
CA VAL A 57 14.10 -4.43 -12.40
C VAL A 57 12.61 -4.60 -12.15
N PHE A 58 11.77 -4.36 -13.16
CA PHE A 58 10.32 -4.45 -12.98
C PHE A 58 9.58 -4.76 -14.28
N ARG A 59 8.35 -5.27 -14.16
CA ARG A 59 7.38 -5.46 -15.25
C ARG A 59 5.97 -5.59 -14.72
N PHE A 60 4.97 -5.33 -15.55
CA PHE A 60 3.62 -5.82 -15.29
C PHE A 60 3.48 -7.23 -15.84
N ASN A 61 2.65 -8.05 -15.18
CA ASN A 61 2.42 -9.44 -15.56
C ASN A 61 0.99 -9.86 -15.20
N GLU A 62 0.39 -10.72 -16.03
CA GLU A 62 -0.99 -11.23 -15.88
C GLU A 62 -2.02 -10.12 -15.57
N VAL A 63 -1.91 -8.97 -16.25
CA VAL A 63 -2.84 -7.86 -16.06
C VAL A 63 -4.13 -8.12 -16.83
N ILE A 64 -5.26 -7.94 -16.14
CA ILE A 64 -6.61 -8.05 -16.68
C ILE A 64 -7.28 -6.67 -16.59
N ARG A 65 -7.90 -6.27 -17.70
CA ARG A 65 -8.78 -5.10 -17.78
C ARG A 65 -10.22 -5.58 -17.86
N ASP A 66 -11.06 -5.10 -16.95
CA ASP A 66 -12.50 -5.31 -16.93
C ASP A 66 -13.20 -3.98 -17.25
N ASP A 67 -13.64 -3.82 -18.49
CA ASP A 67 -14.33 -2.62 -18.96
C ASP A 67 -15.73 -2.44 -18.35
N ASN A 68 -16.40 -3.53 -17.96
CA ASN A 68 -17.74 -3.48 -17.38
C ASN A 68 -17.69 -2.85 -15.99
N ASN A 69 -16.70 -3.29 -15.19
CA ASN A 69 -16.48 -2.75 -13.85
C ASN A 69 -15.56 -1.53 -13.83
N ARG A 70 -14.93 -1.20 -14.96
CA ARG A 70 -13.89 -0.15 -15.07
C ARG A 70 -12.72 -0.38 -14.13
N GLU A 71 -12.18 -1.58 -14.21
CA GLU A 71 -11.11 -2.06 -13.36
C GLU A 71 -9.91 -2.56 -14.15
N ILE A 72 -8.74 -2.44 -13.55
CA ILE A 72 -7.52 -3.08 -14.01
C ILE A 72 -6.84 -3.71 -12.81
N TYR A 73 -6.52 -4.99 -12.86
CA TYR A 73 -5.84 -5.69 -11.78
C TYR A 73 -4.83 -6.69 -12.32
N GLY A 74 -3.84 -7.05 -11.51
CA GLY A 74 -2.78 -7.97 -11.92
C GLY A 74 -1.55 -7.87 -11.03
N TRP A 75 -0.41 -8.28 -11.57
CA TRP A 75 0.86 -8.23 -10.86
C TRP A 75 1.75 -7.12 -11.40
N PHE A 76 2.30 -6.33 -10.49
CA PHE A 76 3.46 -5.50 -10.74
C PHE A 76 4.67 -6.16 -10.08
N GLU A 77 5.53 -6.75 -10.90
CA GLU A 77 6.71 -7.46 -10.44
C GLU A 77 7.88 -6.49 -10.32
N SER A 78 8.58 -6.51 -9.20
CA SER A 78 9.71 -5.62 -8.96
C SER A 78 10.77 -6.29 -8.10
N GLY A 79 12.04 -5.94 -8.34
CA GLY A 79 13.19 -6.43 -7.60
C GLY A 79 14.40 -5.51 -7.71
N TYR A 80 15.42 -5.79 -6.89
CA TYR A 80 16.69 -5.08 -6.90
C TYR A 80 17.85 -6.02 -7.29
N TYR A 81 18.80 -5.47 -8.05
CA TYR A 81 20.02 -6.16 -8.47
C TYR A 81 21.28 -5.37 -8.03
N GLY A 82 22.45 -5.95 -8.24
CA GLY A 82 23.75 -5.32 -7.92
C GLY A 82 24.42 -5.82 -6.64
N THR A 83 23.69 -6.52 -5.78
CA THR A 83 24.23 -7.10 -4.54
C THR A 83 24.46 -8.59 -4.70
N LYS A 84 25.67 -9.06 -4.36
CA LYS A 84 25.97 -10.49 -4.26
C LYS A 84 25.45 -11.03 -2.93
N THR A 85 24.65 -12.09 -2.98
CA THR A 85 24.11 -12.76 -1.78
C THR A 85 23.99 -14.26 -2.04
N ASP A 86 24.11 -15.07 -1.00
CA ASP A 86 23.92 -16.52 -1.12
C ASP A 86 22.50 -16.89 -0.72
N ILE A 87 21.84 -17.72 -1.54
CA ILE A 87 20.54 -18.33 -1.24
C ILE A 87 20.83 -19.72 -0.70
N ILE A 88 20.48 -19.93 0.57
CA ILE A 88 20.66 -21.21 1.24
C ILE A 88 19.36 -22.01 1.27
N ASN A 89 19.50 -23.33 1.26
CA ASN A 89 18.42 -24.24 1.60
C ASN A 89 18.14 -24.17 3.10
N ILE A 90 16.91 -23.91 3.50
CA ILE A 90 16.57 -23.79 4.93
C ILE A 90 16.62 -25.13 5.68
N ASP A 91 16.43 -26.26 4.99
CA ASP A 91 16.42 -27.58 5.61
C ASP A 91 17.84 -28.15 5.74
N THR A 92 18.71 -27.90 4.76
CA THR A 92 20.08 -28.45 4.74
C THR A 92 21.17 -27.46 5.15
N GLY A 93 20.90 -26.15 5.13
CA GLY A 93 21.86 -25.09 5.41
C GLY A 93 22.92 -24.88 4.31
N ASN A 94 22.87 -25.63 3.21
CA ASN A 94 23.80 -25.51 2.10
C ASN A 94 23.40 -24.36 1.16
N VAL A 95 24.37 -23.79 0.45
CA VAL A 95 24.12 -22.80 -0.60
C VAL A 95 23.52 -23.50 -1.82
N ASP A 96 22.27 -23.18 -2.14
CA ASP A 96 21.57 -23.68 -3.34
C ASP A 96 21.87 -22.79 -4.56
N PHE A 97 22.08 -21.49 -4.36
CA PHE A 97 22.37 -20.55 -5.45
C PHE A 97 23.12 -19.30 -4.97
N GLU A 98 24.20 -18.93 -5.69
CA GLU A 98 24.89 -17.66 -5.47
C GLU A 98 24.30 -16.56 -6.37
N LYS A 99 23.53 -15.64 -5.78
CA LYS A 99 23.03 -14.45 -6.49
C LYS A 99 24.22 -13.57 -6.84
N THR A 100 24.48 -13.39 -8.13
CA THR A 100 25.49 -12.44 -8.62
C THR A 100 24.91 -11.04 -8.73
N LYS A 101 25.76 -10.04 -8.98
CA LYS A 101 25.33 -8.66 -9.26
C LYS A 101 24.32 -8.53 -10.42
N ASN A 102 24.26 -9.51 -11.31
CA ASN A 102 23.36 -9.52 -12.48
C ASN A 102 22.05 -10.27 -12.22
N ASN A 103 21.86 -10.82 -11.03
CA ASN A 103 20.63 -11.49 -10.65
C ASN A 103 19.78 -10.55 -9.79
N ALA A 104 18.46 -10.65 -9.94
CA ALA A 104 17.49 -9.94 -9.13
C ALA A 104 16.55 -10.95 -8.48
N GLU A 105 16.15 -10.65 -7.25
CA GLU A 105 15.05 -11.35 -6.58
C GLU A 105 13.79 -10.56 -6.87
N ILE A 106 12.79 -11.22 -7.47
CA ILE A 106 11.57 -10.57 -7.93
C ILE A 106 10.43 -10.85 -6.94
N ILE A 107 9.77 -9.79 -6.50
CA ILE A 107 8.55 -9.87 -5.69
C ILE A 107 7.37 -9.51 -6.58
N ARG A 108 6.26 -10.27 -6.46
CA ARG A 108 5.02 -10.01 -7.19
C ARG A 108 4.08 -9.16 -6.33
N TYR A 109 3.91 -7.89 -6.69
CA TYR A 109 2.99 -6.98 -6.00
C TYR A 109 1.63 -6.99 -6.68
N TYR A 110 0.58 -7.36 -5.95
CA TYR A 110 -0.77 -7.22 -6.48
C TYR A 110 -1.13 -5.74 -6.61
N ILE A 111 -1.76 -5.39 -7.72
CA ILE A 111 -2.31 -4.06 -7.98
C ILE A 111 -3.76 -4.18 -8.44
N HIS A 112 -4.59 -3.21 -8.06
CA HIS A 112 -5.97 -3.11 -8.53
C HIS A 112 -6.37 -1.64 -8.59
N PHE A 113 -6.84 -1.21 -9.76
CA PHE A 113 -7.37 0.13 -10.00
C PHE A 113 -8.85 0.03 -10.31
N TYR A 114 -9.66 0.88 -9.69
CA TYR A 114 -11.08 1.05 -9.98
C TYR A 114 -11.33 2.51 -10.31
N ILE A 115 -11.68 2.79 -11.56
CA ILE A 115 -11.83 4.16 -12.08
C ILE A 115 -13.29 4.39 -12.49
N PRO A 116 -14.19 4.77 -11.57
CA PRO A 116 -15.58 5.05 -11.90
C PRO A 116 -15.74 6.20 -12.91
N ARG A 117 -16.84 6.19 -13.67
CA ARG A 117 -17.17 7.28 -14.62
C ARG A 117 -17.63 8.53 -13.90
N ASP A 118 -17.34 9.67 -14.49
CA ASP A 118 -17.93 10.99 -14.20
C ASP A 118 -17.71 11.48 -12.76
N VAL A 119 -16.72 10.90 -12.09
CA VAL A 119 -16.24 11.35 -10.79
C VAL A 119 -14.79 11.76 -10.88
N ASN A 120 -14.35 12.58 -9.93
CA ASN A 120 -12.99 13.12 -9.86
C ASN A 120 -12.04 12.28 -9.01
N GLU A 121 -12.49 11.11 -8.56
CA GLU A 121 -11.81 10.22 -7.63
C GLU A 121 -11.90 8.78 -8.10
N GLY A 122 -10.75 8.10 -8.13
CA GLY A 122 -10.64 6.67 -8.43
C GLY A 122 -9.87 5.97 -7.32
N MET A 123 -10.07 4.67 -7.17
CA MET A 123 -9.42 3.88 -6.13
C MET A 123 -8.23 3.12 -6.71
N ALA A 124 -7.15 3.04 -5.93
CA ALA A 124 -5.99 2.22 -6.21
C ALA A 124 -5.63 1.40 -4.99
N PHE A 125 -5.45 0.10 -5.17
CA PHE A 125 -5.08 -0.82 -4.12
C PHE A 125 -3.72 -1.41 -4.47
N LEU A 126 -2.74 -1.19 -3.61
CA LEU A 126 -1.36 -1.56 -3.88
C LEU A 126 -0.85 -2.50 -2.78
N HIS A 127 -0.28 -3.61 -3.19
CA HIS A 127 0.31 -4.59 -2.29
C HIS A 127 1.59 -4.05 -1.65
N THR A 128 1.74 -4.35 -0.37
CA THR A 128 2.93 -4.17 0.44
C THR A 128 3.37 -5.53 0.95
N TYR A 129 4.63 -5.88 0.74
CA TYR A 129 5.24 -7.11 1.22
C TYR A 129 6.38 -6.79 2.18
N ARG A 130 6.28 -7.27 3.43
CA ARG A 130 7.27 -7.03 4.51
C ARG A 130 7.62 -5.54 4.70
N GLY A 131 6.66 -4.65 4.46
CA GLY A 131 6.85 -3.21 4.59
C GLY A 131 7.39 -2.52 3.32
N ASP A 132 7.84 -3.27 2.31
CA ASP A 132 8.16 -2.72 0.99
C ASP A 132 6.88 -2.62 0.15
N GLY A 133 6.62 -1.44 -0.40
CA GLY A 133 5.36 -1.11 -1.07
C GLY A 133 5.60 -0.58 -2.47
N ILE A 134 4.80 -1.06 -3.43
CA ILE A 134 5.03 -0.76 -4.86
C ILE A 134 4.62 0.66 -5.28
N LYS A 135 3.95 1.41 -4.38
CA LYS A 135 3.45 2.78 -4.61
C LYS A 135 4.49 3.72 -5.20
N THR A 136 5.67 3.80 -4.61
CA THR A 136 6.65 4.82 -5.00
C THR A 136 7.15 4.56 -6.41
N LEU A 137 7.49 3.30 -6.72
CA LEU A 137 7.90 2.90 -8.07
C LEU A 137 6.77 3.16 -9.08
N PHE A 138 5.55 2.71 -8.78
CA PHE A 138 4.39 2.93 -9.65
C PHE A 138 4.17 4.42 -9.93
N MET A 139 4.14 5.27 -8.91
CA MET A 139 3.86 6.69 -9.10
C MET A 139 4.97 7.43 -9.81
N ASN A 140 6.24 7.07 -9.61
CA ASN A 140 7.34 7.69 -10.33
C ASN A 140 7.21 7.46 -11.85
N LEU A 141 6.95 6.21 -12.24
CA LEU A 141 6.78 5.83 -13.65
C LEU A 141 5.49 6.42 -14.24
N PHE A 142 4.36 6.23 -13.54
CA PHE A 142 3.05 6.62 -14.04
C PHE A 142 2.87 8.14 -14.08
N SER A 143 3.37 8.89 -13.09
CA SER A 143 3.23 10.36 -13.10
C SER A 143 3.98 11.00 -14.25
N GLU A 144 5.16 10.46 -14.60
CA GLU A 144 5.92 10.91 -15.75
C GLU A 144 5.14 10.64 -17.05
N TYR A 145 4.66 9.41 -17.23
CA TYR A 145 3.84 9.03 -18.38
C TYR A 145 2.58 9.89 -18.50
N PHE A 146 1.81 10.01 -17.41
CA PHE A 146 0.59 10.78 -17.33
C PHE A 146 0.81 12.25 -17.68
N LYS A 147 1.90 12.86 -17.18
CA LYS A 147 2.24 14.24 -17.49
C LYS A 147 2.57 14.42 -18.97
N ARG A 148 3.26 13.45 -19.62
CA ARG A 148 3.52 13.51 -21.07
C ARG A 148 2.22 13.46 -21.89
N VAL A 149 1.24 12.66 -21.47
CA VAL A 149 -0.04 12.51 -22.18
C VAL A 149 -0.97 13.71 -21.96
N THR A 150 -1.10 14.19 -20.73
CA THR A 150 -2.17 15.15 -20.35
C THR A 150 -1.65 16.56 -20.06
N ASN A 151 -0.34 16.70 -19.84
CA ASN A 151 0.29 17.92 -19.31
C ASN A 151 -0.30 18.38 -17.96
N LEU A 152 -0.84 17.44 -17.18
CA LEU A 152 -1.40 17.65 -15.84
C LEU A 152 -0.67 16.79 -14.80
N VAL A 153 -1.06 16.94 -13.53
CA VAL A 153 -0.47 16.21 -12.41
C VAL A 153 -1.49 15.24 -11.84
N ILE A 154 -1.18 13.94 -11.91
CA ILE A 154 -1.92 12.92 -11.17
C ILE A 154 -1.42 12.87 -9.73
N GLN A 155 -2.34 12.73 -8.79
CA GLN A 155 -2.06 12.55 -7.37
C GLN A 155 -2.55 11.19 -6.92
N MET A 156 -1.81 10.56 -6.02
CA MET A 156 -2.22 9.34 -5.34
C MET A 156 -2.04 9.51 -3.83
N ASN A 157 -3.15 9.83 -3.17
CA ASN A 157 -3.19 10.09 -1.73
C ASN A 157 -3.71 8.84 -1.00
N PRO A 158 -3.30 8.58 0.25
CA PRO A 158 -3.92 7.51 1.05
C PRO A 158 -5.44 7.65 1.03
N LEU A 159 -6.16 6.53 0.88
CA LEU A 159 -7.62 6.49 0.96
C LEU A 159 -8.03 6.57 2.43
N ALA A 160 -7.74 7.73 3.01
CA ALA A 160 -8.18 8.18 4.31
C ALA A 160 -9.20 9.28 4.01
N TYR A 161 -10.47 8.90 3.87
CA TYR A 161 -11.54 9.84 3.54
C TYR A 161 -12.03 10.55 4.80
N ASP A 162 -12.26 11.88 4.77
CA ASP A 162 -12.56 12.69 5.95
C ASP A 162 -13.66 12.13 6.89
N LYS A 163 -14.74 11.50 6.36
CA LYS A 163 -15.79 10.87 7.21
C LYS A 163 -15.51 9.44 7.66
N ALA A 164 -14.72 8.68 6.90
CA ALA A 164 -14.25 7.35 7.30
C ALA A 164 -13.12 7.47 8.31
N ILE A 165 -12.24 8.46 8.09
CA ILE A 165 -11.29 9.01 9.05
C ILE A 165 -12.03 9.32 10.34
N GLU A 166 -13.13 10.08 10.41
CA GLU A 166 -13.78 10.34 11.71
C GLU A 166 -14.08 9.06 12.50
N LYS A 167 -14.69 8.05 11.86
CA LYS A 167 -14.97 6.75 12.49
C LYS A 167 -13.70 5.99 12.88
N TRP A 168 -12.68 5.98 12.03
CA TRP A 168 -11.39 5.33 12.32
C TRP A 168 -10.59 6.10 13.37
N MET A 169 -10.67 7.42 13.36
CA MET A 169 -10.04 8.36 14.28
C MET A 169 -10.64 8.25 15.68
N ASP A 170 -11.90 7.83 15.78
CA ASP A 170 -12.53 7.45 17.04
C ASP A 170 -12.35 5.97 17.41
N ALA A 171 -11.83 5.14 16.50
CA ALA A 171 -11.57 3.73 16.79
C ALA A 171 -10.46 3.58 17.83
N ILE A 172 -10.61 2.58 18.69
CA ILE A 172 -9.71 2.31 19.80
C ILE A 172 -8.50 1.54 19.27
N ALA A 173 -7.30 2.07 19.53
CA ALA A 173 -6.06 1.36 19.26
C ALA A 173 -5.92 0.19 20.24
N LYS A 174 -5.67 -1.00 19.67
CA LYS A 174 -5.50 -2.25 20.39
C LYS A 174 -4.04 -2.69 20.46
N GLU A 175 -3.20 -2.24 19.54
CA GLU A 175 -1.78 -2.58 19.52
C GLU A 175 -0.97 -1.45 18.90
N ILE A 176 0.24 -1.18 19.42
CA ILE A 176 1.26 -0.38 18.74
C ILE A 176 2.39 -1.34 18.36
N LYS A 177 2.86 -1.26 17.10
CA LYS A 177 3.95 -2.08 16.58
C LYS A 177 5.06 -1.19 16.02
N VAL A 178 6.31 -1.46 16.39
CA VAL A 178 7.50 -0.85 15.81
C VAL A 178 8.28 -1.91 15.03
N THR A 179 8.52 -1.68 13.74
CA THR A 179 9.27 -2.61 12.87
C THR A 179 10.76 -2.30 12.89
N LYS A 180 11.60 -3.33 12.71
CA LYS A 180 13.07 -3.23 12.78
C LYS A 180 13.56 -2.49 14.03
N PHE A 181 12.98 -2.84 15.17
CA PHE A 181 13.26 -2.20 16.45
C PHE A 181 14.72 -2.45 16.91
N GLN A 182 15.36 -1.43 17.47
CA GLN A 182 16.78 -1.46 17.87
C GLN A 182 17.03 -1.09 19.35
N GLY A 183 15.99 -1.07 20.19
CA GLY A 183 16.10 -0.52 21.56
C GLY A 183 16.70 -1.45 22.62
N VAL A 184 16.83 -2.76 22.39
CA VAL A 184 17.36 -3.71 23.40
C VAL A 184 18.67 -4.32 22.92
N LYS A 185 19.80 -3.75 23.34
CA LYS A 185 21.14 -4.16 22.87
C LYS A 185 21.53 -5.56 23.34
N ASP A 186 21.31 -5.91 24.61
CA ASP A 186 21.85 -7.13 25.22
C ASP A 186 21.22 -8.44 24.70
N VAL A 187 19.89 -8.47 24.52
CA VAL A 187 19.19 -9.64 23.97
C VAL A 187 19.37 -9.74 22.45
N ALA A 188 19.45 -8.59 21.76
CA ALA A 188 19.65 -8.54 20.32
C ALA A 188 21.03 -9.08 19.91
N GLU A 189 22.07 -8.86 20.71
CA GLU A 189 23.42 -9.32 20.42
C GLU A 189 23.53 -10.86 20.47
N GLN A 190 22.86 -11.50 21.42
CA GLN A 190 22.75 -12.97 21.46
C GLN A 190 21.93 -13.51 20.30
N ALA A 191 20.81 -12.87 19.98
CA ALA A 191 19.95 -13.29 18.88
C ALA A 191 20.68 -13.18 17.52
N ARG A 192 21.46 -12.12 17.27
CA ARG A 192 22.21 -11.91 16.01
C ARG A 192 23.14 -13.07 15.66
N LYS A 193 23.59 -13.87 16.63
CA LYS A 193 24.37 -15.08 16.38
C LYS A 193 23.60 -16.17 15.63
N LEU A 194 22.28 -16.05 15.52
CA LEU A 194 21.38 -16.97 14.82
C LEU A 194 21.03 -16.52 13.38
N GLY A 195 21.50 -15.35 12.91
CA GLY A 195 21.30 -14.88 11.53
C GLY A 195 20.79 -13.43 11.40
N HIS A 196 20.24 -13.11 10.21
CA HIS A 196 19.59 -11.82 9.93
C HIS A 196 18.31 -11.66 10.74
N ASN A 197 18.40 -11.01 11.89
CA ASN A 197 17.26 -10.83 12.78
C ASN A 197 16.62 -9.45 12.64
N GLU A 198 15.40 -9.41 12.12
CA GLU A 198 14.50 -8.28 12.30
C GLU A 198 13.76 -8.43 13.63
N GLN A 199 13.78 -7.37 14.45
CA GLN A 199 13.03 -7.33 15.70
C GLN A 199 11.80 -6.44 15.56
N GLU A 200 10.70 -6.84 16.22
CA GLU A 200 9.50 -6.02 16.36
C GLU A 200 9.23 -5.75 17.84
N LEU A 201 8.88 -4.52 18.19
CA LEU A 201 8.30 -4.19 19.50
C LEU A 201 6.79 -4.12 19.35
N VAL A 202 6.05 -4.90 20.15
CA VAL A 202 4.58 -4.86 20.18
C VAL A 202 4.12 -4.46 21.58
N ILE A 203 3.39 -3.36 21.66
CA ILE A 203 2.77 -2.85 22.89
C ILE A 203 1.29 -3.14 22.82
N LYS A 204 0.75 -3.85 23.82
CA LYS A 204 -0.68 -4.16 23.94
C LYS A 204 -1.23 -3.57 25.24
N PRO A 205 -2.48 -3.08 25.26
CA PRO A 205 -3.12 -2.61 26.48
C PRO A 205 -3.44 -3.80 27.40
N PRO A 206 -3.70 -3.54 28.69
CA PRO A 206 -4.31 -4.53 29.57
C PRO A 206 -5.61 -5.10 28.97
N ARG A 207 -6.00 -6.30 29.39
CA ARG A 207 -7.23 -6.98 28.90
C ARG A 207 -8.43 -6.03 28.95
N ASN A 208 -9.23 -6.03 27.87
CA ASN A 208 -10.42 -5.20 27.68
C ASN A 208 -10.19 -3.67 27.71
N SER A 209 -8.95 -3.21 27.61
CA SER A 209 -8.61 -1.79 27.51
C SER A 209 -8.21 -1.39 26.06
N GLY A 210 -7.77 -0.16 25.89
CA GLY A 210 -7.27 0.43 24.66
C GLY A 210 -6.05 1.30 24.92
N LEU A 211 -5.31 1.64 23.87
CA LEU A 211 -4.12 2.51 23.92
C LEU A 211 -4.43 3.97 23.56
N GLY A 212 -5.71 4.36 23.64
CA GLY A 212 -6.22 5.63 23.14
C GLY A 212 -6.93 5.48 21.79
N ARG A 213 -7.46 6.58 21.27
CA ARG A 213 -8.09 6.62 19.95
C ARG A 213 -7.05 6.88 18.89
N LEU A 214 -7.32 6.47 17.66
CA LEU A 214 -6.41 6.74 16.53
C LEU A 214 -6.09 8.24 16.38
N ARG A 215 -7.04 9.14 16.66
CA ARG A 215 -6.81 10.59 16.60
C ARG A 215 -5.74 11.09 17.54
N ASP A 216 -5.58 10.44 18.68
CA ASP A 216 -4.66 10.91 19.72
C ASP A 216 -3.23 10.82 19.17
N TYR A 217 -2.90 9.77 18.42
CA TYR A 217 -1.59 9.60 17.74
C TYR A 217 -1.24 10.69 16.70
N PHE A 218 -2.17 11.57 16.33
CA PHE A 218 -1.92 12.70 15.44
C PHE A 218 -2.07 14.06 16.14
N SER A 219 -2.53 14.08 17.38
CA SER A 219 -2.69 15.28 18.20
C SER A 219 -1.41 15.56 18.98
N ARG A 220 -0.70 16.65 18.62
CA ARG A 220 0.62 16.99 19.18
C ARG A 220 0.66 17.10 20.71
N ASP A 221 -0.45 17.45 21.32
CA ASP A 221 -0.57 17.63 22.77
C ASP A 221 -0.89 16.33 23.53
N SER A 222 -1.08 15.21 22.81
CA SER A 222 -1.40 13.91 23.43
C SER A 222 -0.16 13.12 23.83
N GLU A 223 -0.31 12.27 24.85
CA GLU A 223 0.72 11.31 25.25
C GLU A 223 1.01 10.28 24.14
N GLN A 224 -0.01 9.91 23.37
CA GLN A 224 0.09 8.97 22.25
C GLN A 224 0.99 9.50 21.14
N TYR A 225 0.85 10.78 20.78
CA TYR A 225 1.71 11.42 19.79
C TYR A 225 3.15 11.49 20.29
N GLN A 226 3.37 11.89 21.55
CA GLN A 226 4.71 11.95 22.15
C GLN A 226 5.38 10.57 22.18
N LEU A 227 4.63 9.52 22.52
CA LEU A 227 5.11 8.14 22.47
C LEU A 227 5.54 7.76 21.04
N VAL A 228 4.76 8.12 20.02
CA VAL A 228 5.13 7.85 18.62
C VAL A 228 6.41 8.56 18.22
N GLU A 229 6.60 9.82 18.61
CA GLU A 229 7.85 10.56 18.34
C GLU A 229 9.06 9.85 18.93
N ILE A 230 8.95 9.35 20.17
CA ILE A 230 10.01 8.57 20.81
C ILE A 230 10.25 7.27 20.03
N LEU A 231 9.19 6.50 19.75
CA LEU A 231 9.30 5.18 19.12
C LEU A 231 9.91 5.22 17.71
N LYS A 232 9.73 6.33 16.98
CA LYS A 232 10.38 6.54 15.66
C LYS A 232 11.89 6.51 15.72
N GLU A 233 12.50 6.90 16.83
CA GLU A 233 13.96 6.89 16.98
C GLU A 233 14.51 5.46 17.11
N TYR A 234 13.65 4.50 17.47
CA TYR A 234 14.06 3.13 17.77
C TYR A 234 13.70 2.12 16.68
N GLY A 235 13.07 2.51 15.58
CA GLY A 235 12.72 1.59 14.50
C GLY A 235 12.36 2.30 13.20
N GLU A 236 12.11 1.51 12.16
CA GLU A 236 11.89 2.05 10.81
C GLU A 236 10.47 2.57 10.62
N THR A 237 9.48 1.84 11.15
CA THR A 237 8.07 2.25 11.06
C THR A 237 7.35 2.02 12.37
N VAL A 238 6.48 2.95 12.73
CA VAL A 238 5.54 2.82 13.84
C VAL A 238 4.15 2.63 13.26
N LYS A 239 3.44 1.61 13.73
CA LYS A 239 2.10 1.23 13.29
C LYS A 239 1.17 1.10 14.50
N THR A 240 -0.11 1.32 14.30
CA THR A 240 -1.15 1.01 15.29
C THR A 240 -2.22 0.13 14.66
N VAL A 241 -2.72 -0.85 15.41
CA VAL A 241 -3.87 -1.67 15.03
C VAL A 241 -5.09 -1.11 15.74
N VAL A 242 -6.09 -0.71 14.98
CA VAL A 242 -7.36 -0.21 15.51
C VAL A 242 -8.46 -1.22 15.23
N GLU A 243 -9.40 -1.32 16.15
CA GLU A 243 -10.59 -2.14 16.01
C GLU A 243 -11.78 -1.24 15.66
N LEU A 244 -12.38 -1.48 14.50
CA LEU A 244 -13.54 -0.74 14.03
C LEU A 244 -14.81 -1.20 14.75
N GLY A 245 -15.87 -0.40 14.71
CA GLY A 245 -17.13 -0.70 15.39
C GLY A 245 -17.85 -1.98 14.91
N ASP A 246 -17.42 -2.57 13.79
CA ASP A 246 -17.89 -3.85 13.26
C ASP A 246 -16.98 -5.03 13.63
N GLY A 247 -15.98 -4.80 14.50
CA GLY A 247 -15.02 -5.81 14.96
C GLY A 247 -13.83 -6.04 14.03
N ARG A 248 -13.83 -5.45 12.82
CA ARG A 248 -12.70 -5.61 11.88
C ARG A 248 -11.49 -4.80 12.36
N LYS A 249 -10.31 -5.38 12.20
CA LYS A 249 -9.04 -4.71 12.52
C LYS A 249 -8.44 -4.04 11.29
N ARG A 250 -7.85 -2.87 11.50
CA ARG A 250 -7.10 -2.13 10.47
C ARG A 250 -5.77 -1.68 11.06
N THR A 251 -4.72 -1.73 10.26
CA THR A 251 -3.40 -1.28 10.66
C THR A 251 -3.12 0.07 10.02
N PHE A 252 -2.71 1.05 10.81
CA PHE A 252 -2.35 2.37 10.32
C PHE A 252 -0.87 2.61 10.55
N ARG A 253 -0.16 3.03 9.50
CA ARG A 253 1.18 3.60 9.67
C ARG A 253 1.02 5.00 10.28
N ILE A 254 1.58 5.19 11.47
CA ILE A 254 1.53 6.44 12.23
C ILE A 254 2.91 7.09 12.27
N GLY A 255 2.97 8.32 12.78
CA GLY A 255 4.19 9.12 12.74
C GLY A 255 4.32 10.00 11.49
N THR A 256 3.25 10.11 10.70
CA THR A 256 3.05 11.14 9.68
C THR A 256 1.93 12.07 10.11
N THR A 257 1.53 13.01 9.25
CA THR A 257 0.27 13.74 9.45
C THR A 257 -0.93 12.79 9.34
N ALA A 258 -2.07 13.14 9.93
CA ALA A 258 -3.30 12.33 9.83
C ALA A 258 -3.72 12.08 8.36
N LYS A 259 -3.53 13.07 7.49
CA LYS A 259 -3.79 12.95 6.03
C LYS A 259 -2.78 12.08 5.30
N GLY A 260 -1.58 11.92 5.86
CA GLY A 260 -0.52 11.04 5.34
C GLY A 260 -0.58 9.62 5.89
N ALA A 261 -1.46 9.34 6.86
CA ALA A 261 -1.59 8.03 7.46
C ALA A 261 -2.08 7.01 6.43
N VAL A 262 -1.29 5.98 6.20
CA VAL A 262 -1.62 4.89 5.28
C VAL A 262 -2.34 3.80 6.06
N CYS A 263 -3.56 3.48 5.64
CA CYS A 263 -4.28 2.29 6.10
C CYS A 263 -3.72 1.08 5.35
N GLU A 264 -3.23 0.10 6.10
CA GLU A 264 -2.80 -1.20 5.63
C GLU A 264 -3.83 -2.25 6.08
N ILE A 265 -4.42 -2.92 5.10
CA ILE A 265 -5.30 -4.07 5.30
C ILE A 265 -4.40 -5.31 5.25
N ILE A 266 -4.02 -5.81 6.41
CA ILE A 266 -3.22 -7.03 6.53
C ILE A 266 -4.05 -8.20 5.98
N PHE A 267 -3.43 -9.02 5.15
CA PHE A 267 -4.06 -10.24 4.66
C PHE A 267 -4.22 -11.23 5.79
N ASP A 268 -5.46 -11.63 6.01
CA ASP A 268 -5.83 -12.72 6.90
C ASP A 268 -5.87 -14.02 6.09
N GLU A 269 -5.31 -15.10 6.63
CA GLU A 269 -5.31 -16.42 5.99
C GLU A 269 -6.73 -16.98 5.83
N GLU A 270 -7.70 -16.49 6.62
CA GLU A 270 -9.12 -16.81 6.44
C GLU A 270 -9.74 -16.13 5.22
N GLN A 271 -9.18 -14.99 4.78
CA GLN A 271 -9.74 -14.15 3.72
C GLN A 271 -8.98 -14.27 2.40
N VAL A 272 -7.70 -14.61 2.45
CA VAL A 272 -6.80 -14.68 1.31
C VAL A 272 -6.14 -16.05 1.27
N VAL A 273 -6.26 -16.73 0.13
CA VAL A 273 -5.63 -18.03 -0.10
C VAL A 273 -4.17 -17.80 -0.45
N PHE A 274 -3.27 -18.52 0.21
CA PHE A 274 -1.83 -18.47 -0.07
C PHE A 274 -1.36 -19.79 -0.69
N ASN A 275 -0.56 -19.69 -1.75
CA ASN A 275 0.17 -20.80 -2.36
C ASN A 275 1.66 -20.48 -2.28
N ASP A 276 2.45 -21.36 -1.63
CA ASP A 276 3.89 -21.18 -1.42
C ASP A 276 4.28 -19.80 -0.84
N GLY A 277 3.46 -19.30 0.10
CA GLY A 277 3.67 -18.00 0.73
C GLY A 277 3.27 -16.78 -0.11
N MET A 278 2.71 -16.97 -1.31
CA MET A 278 2.20 -15.90 -2.17
C MET A 278 0.67 -15.93 -2.26
N PRO A 279 0.00 -14.77 -2.19
CA PRO A 279 -1.46 -14.72 -2.24
C PRO A 279 -2.00 -15.03 -3.65
N GLU A 280 -3.11 -15.77 -3.71
CA GLU A 280 -3.80 -16.08 -4.97
C GLU A 280 -4.63 -14.88 -5.45
N ILE A 281 -4.46 -14.49 -6.72
CA ILE A 281 -5.13 -13.33 -7.32
C ILE A 281 -6.66 -13.38 -7.18
N ARG A 282 -7.30 -14.56 -7.30
CA ARG A 282 -8.76 -14.68 -7.19
C ARG A 282 -9.27 -14.34 -5.79
N SER A 283 -8.53 -14.76 -4.76
CA SER A 283 -8.88 -14.46 -3.37
C SER A 283 -8.65 -12.97 -3.05
N LEU A 284 -7.59 -12.38 -3.61
CA LEU A 284 -7.32 -10.95 -3.51
C LEU A 284 -8.41 -10.12 -4.18
N ASN A 285 -8.84 -10.48 -5.39
CA ASN A 285 -9.91 -9.78 -6.08
C ASN A 285 -11.19 -9.76 -5.23
N LYS A 286 -11.61 -10.90 -4.66
CA LYS A 286 -12.77 -10.96 -3.77
C LYS A 286 -12.65 -10.04 -2.55
N LEU A 287 -11.46 -9.99 -1.95
CA LEU A 287 -11.17 -9.09 -0.83
C LEU A 287 -11.31 -7.63 -1.30
N VAL A 288 -10.69 -7.25 -2.42
CA VAL A 288 -10.75 -5.89 -2.94
C VAL A 288 -12.17 -5.51 -3.36
N ASP A 289 -12.95 -6.43 -3.92
CA ASP A 289 -14.35 -6.22 -4.28
C ASP A 289 -15.18 -5.78 -3.07
N SER A 290 -15.00 -6.47 -1.94
CA SER A 290 -15.69 -6.13 -0.70
C SER A 290 -15.32 -4.74 -0.20
N ILE A 291 -14.04 -4.37 -0.37
CA ILE A 291 -13.50 -3.08 0.04
C ILE A 291 -14.01 -1.97 -0.90
N ILE A 292 -14.01 -2.18 -2.22
CA ILE A 292 -14.56 -1.24 -3.21
C ILE A 292 -16.03 -0.96 -2.90
N ILE A 293 -16.84 -1.98 -2.64
CA ILE A 293 -18.27 -1.81 -2.31
C ILE A 293 -18.43 -0.97 -1.04
N GLU A 294 -17.65 -1.26 0.00
CA GLU A 294 -17.63 -0.46 1.24
C GLU A 294 -17.30 1.01 0.94
N TYR A 295 -16.26 1.27 0.16
CA TYR A 295 -15.87 2.65 -0.16
C TYR A 295 -16.84 3.34 -1.10
N ILE A 296 -17.51 2.65 -2.03
CA ILE A 296 -18.51 3.27 -2.91
C ILE A 296 -19.65 3.85 -2.05
N GLN A 297 -20.13 3.09 -1.07
CA GLN A 297 -21.19 3.53 -0.14
C GLN A 297 -20.77 4.71 0.73
N LEU A 298 -19.46 4.87 0.97
CA LEU A 298 -18.91 5.94 1.80
C LEU A 298 -18.59 7.21 0.98
N LEU A 299 -17.96 7.06 -0.18
CA LEU A 299 -17.44 8.15 -1.01
C LEU A 299 -18.53 8.81 -1.86
N TYR A 300 -19.44 8.02 -2.44
CA TYR A 300 -20.35 8.50 -3.49
C TYR A 300 -21.80 8.54 -3.02
N ARG A 301 -22.03 8.92 -1.76
CA ARG A 301 -23.39 9.01 -1.19
C ARG A 301 -24.28 9.93 -2.02
N GLY A 302 -25.39 9.38 -2.52
CA GLY A 302 -26.35 10.12 -3.35
C GLY A 302 -26.02 10.15 -4.84
N VAL A 303 -24.89 9.55 -5.27
CA VAL A 303 -24.55 9.34 -6.67
C VAL A 303 -24.74 7.86 -6.99
N ALA A 304 -25.53 7.54 -8.01
CA ALA A 304 -25.77 6.17 -8.44
C ALA A 304 -24.55 5.64 -9.23
N ILE A 305 -23.51 5.22 -8.52
CA ILE A 305 -22.40 4.49 -9.13
C ILE A 305 -22.80 3.02 -9.27
N ARG A 306 -22.93 2.57 -10.52
CA ARG A 306 -23.16 1.16 -10.84
C ARG A 306 -21.83 0.49 -11.13
N ARG A 307 -21.41 -0.38 -10.23
CA ARG A 307 -20.49 -1.48 -10.53
C ARG A 307 -21.35 -2.63 -11.07
N ALA A 308 -20.91 -3.30 -12.14
CA ALA A 308 -21.69 -4.32 -12.84
C ALA A 308 -21.83 -5.60 -12.00
#